data_AF-A0A929GZK8-F1
#
_entry.id   AF-A0A929GZK8-F1
#
_cell.length_a   1.000
_cell.length_b   1.000
_cell.length_c   1.000
_cell.angle_alpha   90.00
_cell.angle_beta   90.00
_cell.angle_gamma   90.00
#
_symmetry.space_group_name_H-M   'P 1'
#
loop_
_entity.id
_entity.type
_entity.pdbx_description
1 polymer ?
#
loop_
_entity_poly.entity_id
_entity_poly.type
_entity_poly.pdbx_seq_one_letter_code
_entity_poly.pdbx_strand_id
1 'polypeptide(L)'
;MHQSTSIPVYQHTGLGGLAMDFTLSEEQEMFRAMFRDFSAKEVAPKAEEIDHEERPPLDVLRKAANQGFLGATLPEDYFGAELDYLSYALLIQTLAGDCMSTAVTLATHVSLVAMSILEHGTDAQKEEWLPQMAAGEVIGAFALTEPDAGSDAASLQTRAFPSSPPEGGGQEGEVILDGVKTWVANGEIAGLFLVFAQGPDGIEPFLVPKDAPGLTLGYREPTLGLRSVTFNTLYLEGCRVPQANRLGEPGEGWTVAQRARDRMAIALAAAGLGVSEAAVNVAAQYATERVQFGVPIAQKQAIQNYVAEAFAQVEALRYLVYHAAWLADQDGGFSLDASVVKAFSARVARSVTNRMVQVMGGYGYMEDYPMARKYRDARALGIIGGPTELHYVWVAQRIFADLDLEIVP
;
A
#
# COMPACT_ATOMS: atom_id res chain seq x y z
N MET A 1 -51.05 2.86 -19.02
CA MET A 1 -50.01 1.81 -19.12
C MET A 1 -48.66 2.50 -18.96
N HIS A 2 -48.16 2.63 -17.73
CA HIS A 2 -46.79 3.09 -17.48
C HIS A 2 -45.90 1.85 -17.44
N GLN A 3 -45.11 1.64 -18.48
CA GLN A 3 -44.02 0.67 -18.45
C GLN A 3 -42.88 1.28 -17.66
N SER A 4 -42.60 0.69 -16.51
CA SER A 4 -41.42 0.94 -15.69
C SER A 4 -40.20 0.38 -16.43
N THR A 5 -39.44 1.23 -17.10
CA THR A 5 -38.08 0.91 -17.56
C THR A 5 -37.14 0.94 -16.35
N SER A 6 -37.04 -0.18 -15.64
CA SER A 6 -35.98 -0.40 -14.67
C SER A 6 -34.64 -0.44 -15.40
N ILE A 7 -33.77 0.52 -15.12
CA ILE A 7 -32.37 0.55 -15.60
C ILE A 7 -31.67 -0.71 -15.05
N PRO A 8 -30.98 -1.52 -15.88
CA PRO A 8 -30.42 -2.81 -15.46
C PRO A 8 -29.08 -2.68 -14.71
N VAL A 9 -28.90 -1.68 -13.84
CA VAL A 9 -27.61 -1.43 -13.14
C VAL A 9 -27.38 -2.39 -11.96
N TYR A 10 -28.40 -3.14 -11.53
CA TYR A 10 -28.28 -4.12 -10.46
C TYR A 10 -28.97 -5.44 -10.85
N GLN A 11 -28.31 -6.27 -11.66
CA GLN A 11 -28.62 -7.69 -11.67
C GLN A 11 -27.75 -8.39 -10.63
N HIS A 12 -28.25 -8.49 -9.40
CA HIS A 12 -27.78 -9.55 -8.51
C HIS A 12 -28.24 -10.88 -9.11
N THR A 13 -27.33 -11.61 -9.74
CA THR A 13 -27.53 -13.03 -10.02
C THR A 13 -27.71 -13.72 -8.68
N GLY A 14 -28.95 -14.13 -8.37
CA GLY A 14 -29.27 -14.87 -7.17
C GLY A 14 -28.42 -16.15 -7.13
N LEU A 15 -27.50 -16.22 -6.18
CA LEU A 15 -26.81 -17.46 -5.87
C LEU A 15 -27.84 -18.41 -5.24
N GLY A 16 -28.21 -19.44 -6.00
CA GLY A 16 -28.93 -20.57 -5.46
C GLY A 16 -28.09 -21.26 -4.38
N GLY A 17 -28.62 -21.32 -3.16
CA GLY A 17 -28.41 -22.48 -2.28
C GLY A 17 -27.06 -22.66 -1.59
N LEU A 18 -26.31 -21.60 -1.27
CA LEU A 18 -25.25 -21.65 -0.25
C LEU A 18 -25.40 -20.43 0.67
N ALA A 19 -25.37 -20.65 1.99
CA ALA A 19 -25.40 -19.56 2.96
C ALA A 19 -24.09 -18.74 2.84
N MET A 20 -24.20 -17.41 2.78
CA MET A 20 -23.01 -16.55 2.84
C MET A 20 -22.41 -16.60 4.24
N ASP A 21 -21.15 -16.99 4.33
CA ASP A 21 -20.36 -17.02 5.56
C ASP A 21 -19.29 -15.92 5.51
N PHE A 22 -19.30 -15.04 6.50
CA PHE A 22 -18.35 -13.92 6.64
C PHE A 22 -17.32 -14.19 7.74
N THR A 23 -17.29 -15.40 8.29
CA THR A 23 -16.29 -15.79 9.29
C THR A 23 -14.95 -16.05 8.61
N LEU A 24 -13.87 -15.74 9.34
CA LEU A 24 -12.52 -16.13 8.92
C LEU A 24 -12.37 -17.65 9.05
N SER A 25 -11.59 -18.25 8.17
CA SER A 25 -11.22 -19.66 8.31
C SER A 25 -10.39 -19.89 9.59
N GLU A 26 -10.30 -21.13 10.06
CA GLU A 26 -9.45 -21.47 11.22
C GLU A 26 -7.99 -21.06 11.00
N GLU A 27 -7.50 -21.22 9.77
CA GLU A 27 -6.16 -20.81 9.35
C GLU A 27 -5.99 -19.29 9.38
N GLN A 28 -6.93 -18.54 8.82
CA GLN A 28 -6.92 -17.07 8.87
C GLN A 28 -6.98 -16.55 10.32
N GLU A 29 -7.72 -17.23 11.20
CA GLU A 29 -7.74 -16.92 12.64
C GLU A 29 -6.41 -17.20 13.33
N MET A 30 -5.75 -18.31 12.99
CA MET A 30 -4.40 -18.61 13.46
C MET A 30 -3.38 -17.56 13.01
N PHE A 31 -3.40 -17.18 11.73
CA PHE A 31 -2.55 -16.12 11.20
C PHE A 31 -2.82 -14.78 11.89
N ARG A 32 -4.09 -14.40 12.06
CA ARG A 32 -4.47 -13.19 12.79
C ARG A 32 -3.93 -13.17 14.21
N ALA A 33 -3.98 -14.28 14.93
CA ALA A 33 -3.43 -14.39 16.27
C ALA A 33 -1.89 -14.23 16.27
N MET A 34 -1.21 -14.87 15.33
CA MET A 34 0.25 -14.76 15.14
C MET A 34 0.67 -13.32 14.81
N PHE A 35 -0.02 -12.64 13.89
CA PHE A 35 0.27 -11.26 13.54
C PHE A 35 0.10 -10.31 14.72
N ARG A 36 -0.93 -10.52 15.56
CA ARG A 36 -1.17 -9.71 16.76
C ARG A 36 -0.07 -9.92 17.79
N ASP A 37 0.35 -11.16 18.01
CA ASP A 37 1.45 -11.48 18.93
C ASP A 37 2.77 -10.85 18.47
N PHE A 38 3.08 -10.97 17.18
CA PHE A 38 4.25 -10.31 16.59
C PHE A 38 4.17 -8.79 16.75
N SER A 39 3.03 -8.18 16.38
CA SER A 39 2.88 -6.72 16.41
C SER A 39 3.00 -6.16 17.83
N ALA A 40 2.36 -6.81 18.81
CA ALA A 40 2.43 -6.41 20.21
C ALA A 40 3.85 -6.51 20.78
N LYS A 41 4.64 -7.51 20.37
CA LYS A 41 6.01 -7.74 20.87
C LYS A 41 7.05 -6.88 20.15
N GLU A 42 6.91 -6.69 18.85
CA GLU A 42 7.99 -6.20 17.99
C GLU A 42 7.71 -4.85 17.33
N VAL A 43 6.44 -4.51 17.11
CA VAL A 43 6.04 -3.29 16.39
C VAL A 43 5.63 -2.20 17.38
N ALA A 44 4.62 -2.47 18.20
CA ALA A 44 4.05 -1.48 19.12
C ALA A 44 5.07 -0.81 20.05
N PRO A 45 6.03 -1.55 20.67
CA PRO A 45 6.98 -0.94 21.60
C PRO A 45 7.95 0.06 20.95
N LYS A 46 8.13 -0.01 19.62
CA LYS A 46 9.09 0.82 18.88
C LYS A 46 8.44 1.96 18.12
N ALA A 47 7.11 1.90 17.92
CA ALA A 47 6.41 2.73 16.96
C ALA A 47 6.57 4.25 17.21
N GLU A 48 6.57 4.70 18.47
CA GLU A 48 6.80 6.13 18.78
C GLU A 48 8.26 6.53 18.56
N GLU A 49 9.21 5.72 19.03
CA GLU A 49 10.64 6.00 18.88
C GLU A 49 11.02 6.21 17.41
N ILE A 50 10.61 5.29 16.53
CA ILE A 50 10.95 5.36 15.11
C ILE A 50 10.21 6.47 14.36
N ASP A 51 9.05 6.93 14.83
CA ASP A 51 8.37 8.11 14.27
C ASP A 51 9.10 9.39 14.67
N HIS A 52 9.46 9.52 15.95
CA HIS A 52 10.16 10.70 16.48
C HIS A 52 11.55 10.87 15.89
N GLU A 53 12.32 9.78 15.84
CA GLU A 53 13.68 9.79 15.28
C GLU A 53 13.70 9.76 13.76
N GLU A 54 12.52 9.62 13.15
CA GLU A 54 12.35 9.44 11.72
C GLU A 54 13.30 8.36 11.20
N ARG A 55 13.17 7.11 11.66
CA ARG A 55 14.03 6.01 11.20
C ARG A 55 13.23 4.88 10.58
N PRO A 56 13.74 4.22 9.53
CA PRO A 56 13.10 3.04 9.00
C PRO A 56 13.05 1.91 10.04
N PRO A 57 12.00 1.06 10.01
CA PRO A 57 11.78 0.00 10.99
C PRO A 57 12.68 -1.24 10.76
N LEU A 58 13.98 -1.06 10.52
CA LEU A 58 14.91 -2.12 10.06
C LEU A 58 14.93 -3.38 10.94
N ASP A 59 14.97 -3.22 12.27
CA ASP A 59 14.98 -4.38 13.18
C ASP A 59 13.64 -5.14 13.14
N VAL A 60 12.53 -4.41 12.99
CA VAL A 60 11.20 -5.02 12.84
C VAL A 60 11.10 -5.77 11.52
N LEU A 61 11.59 -5.19 10.42
CA LEU A 61 11.60 -5.86 9.11
C LEU A 61 12.43 -7.14 9.12
N ARG A 62 13.60 -7.14 9.77
CA ARG A 62 14.41 -8.37 9.92
C ARG A 62 13.64 -9.47 10.66
N LYS A 63 12.94 -9.11 11.74
CA LYS A 63 12.13 -10.07 12.50
C LYS A 63 10.90 -10.53 11.71
N ALA A 64 10.30 -9.64 10.93
CA ALA A 64 9.18 -9.94 10.05
C ALA A 64 9.60 -10.91 8.93
N ALA A 65 10.80 -10.74 8.35
CA ALA A 65 11.38 -11.65 7.37
C ALA A 65 11.54 -13.08 7.95
N ASN A 66 12.04 -13.20 9.19
CA ASN A 66 12.14 -14.49 9.88
C ASN A 66 10.79 -15.18 10.14
N GLN A 67 9.67 -14.46 10.04
CA GLN A 67 8.31 -15.00 10.15
C GLN A 67 7.65 -15.21 8.77
N GLY A 68 8.38 -14.97 7.66
CA GLY A 68 7.86 -15.09 6.30
C GLY A 68 7.07 -13.88 5.80
N PHE A 69 6.99 -12.78 6.57
CA PHE A 69 6.08 -11.68 6.24
C PHE A 69 6.55 -10.82 5.05
N LEU A 70 7.85 -10.84 4.72
CA LEU A 70 8.37 -10.16 3.53
C LEU A 70 8.16 -10.97 2.24
N GLY A 71 7.96 -12.29 2.36
CA GLY A 71 7.50 -13.16 1.29
C GLY A 71 6.03 -13.54 1.41
N ALA A 72 5.22 -12.71 2.09
CA ALA A 72 3.88 -13.09 2.56
C ALA A 72 3.01 -13.77 1.49
N THR A 73 2.91 -13.18 0.30
CA THR A 73 2.08 -13.68 -0.80
C THR A 73 2.89 -14.38 -1.88
N LEU A 74 4.18 -14.60 -1.67
CA LEU A 74 5.02 -15.34 -2.61
C LEU A 74 4.80 -16.85 -2.43
N PRO A 75 4.90 -17.65 -3.50
CA PRO A 75 4.86 -19.11 -3.40
C PRO A 75 6.00 -19.68 -2.57
N GLU A 76 5.79 -20.88 -2.01
CA GLU A 76 6.82 -21.63 -1.28
C GLU A 76 8.08 -21.90 -2.12
N ASP A 77 7.94 -22.08 -3.45
CA ASP A 77 9.05 -22.28 -4.40
C ASP A 77 10.07 -21.11 -4.38
N TYR A 78 9.63 -19.93 -3.93
CA TYR A 78 10.48 -18.75 -3.75
C TYR A 78 10.67 -18.39 -2.27
N PHE A 79 10.53 -19.37 -1.37
CA PHE A 79 10.61 -19.23 0.09
C PHE A 79 9.58 -18.26 0.68
N GLY A 80 8.45 -18.07 -0.01
CA GLY A 80 7.33 -17.29 0.48
C GLY A 80 6.45 -18.05 1.46
N ALA A 81 5.44 -17.36 1.99
CA ALA A 81 4.47 -17.91 2.95
C ALA A 81 3.11 -18.27 2.32
N GLU A 82 2.95 -18.04 1.01
CA GLU A 82 1.75 -18.37 0.22
C GLU A 82 0.42 -17.93 0.88
N LEU A 83 0.43 -16.80 1.57
CA LEU A 83 -0.77 -16.24 2.19
C LEU A 83 -1.75 -15.79 1.11
N ASP A 84 -3.02 -16.17 1.29
CA ASP A 84 -4.13 -15.57 0.57
C ASP A 84 -4.22 -14.05 0.84
N TYR A 85 -4.86 -13.30 -0.06
CA TYR A 85 -4.92 -11.84 0.06
C TYR A 85 -5.68 -11.40 1.31
N LEU A 86 -6.63 -12.20 1.80
CA LEU A 86 -7.34 -11.91 3.05
C LEU A 86 -6.40 -11.99 4.27
N SER A 87 -5.58 -13.03 4.36
CA SER A 87 -4.56 -13.22 5.40
C SER A 87 -3.49 -12.14 5.29
N TYR A 88 -3.08 -11.78 4.08
CA TYR A 88 -2.18 -10.65 3.87
C TYR A 88 -2.82 -9.31 4.30
N ALA A 89 -4.10 -9.07 4.01
CA ALA A 89 -4.80 -7.89 4.51
C ALA A 89 -4.88 -7.87 6.05
N LEU A 90 -5.08 -9.02 6.69
CA LEU A 90 -5.06 -9.15 8.16
C LEU A 90 -3.68 -8.81 8.74
N LEU A 91 -2.58 -9.23 8.08
CA LEU A 91 -1.22 -8.84 8.46
C LEU A 91 -1.06 -7.31 8.40
N ILE A 92 -1.38 -6.70 7.25
CA ILE A 92 -1.23 -5.25 7.05
C ILE A 92 -2.11 -4.45 8.03
N GLN A 93 -3.37 -4.86 8.21
CA GLN A 93 -4.28 -4.27 9.20
C GLN A 93 -3.69 -4.32 10.61
N THR A 94 -3.18 -5.48 11.02
CA THR A 94 -2.64 -5.67 12.36
C THR A 94 -1.42 -4.77 12.59
N LEU A 95 -0.46 -4.79 11.67
CA LEU A 95 0.73 -3.95 11.74
C LEU A 95 0.37 -2.46 11.76
N ALA A 96 -0.58 -2.02 10.93
CA ALA A 96 -0.96 -0.61 10.83
C ALA A 96 -1.72 -0.10 12.06
N GLY A 97 -2.38 -1.00 12.80
CA GLY A 97 -2.94 -0.70 14.11
C GLY A 97 -1.88 -0.18 15.08
N ASP A 98 -0.66 -0.72 15.02
CA ASP A 98 0.44 -0.31 15.89
C ASP A 98 1.36 0.72 15.23
N CYS A 99 1.85 0.46 14.02
CA CYS A 99 2.70 1.35 13.23
C CYS A 99 2.35 1.29 11.74
N MET A 100 1.66 2.32 11.24
CA MET A 100 1.28 2.40 9.82
C MET A 100 2.51 2.48 8.91
N SER A 101 3.60 3.11 9.35
CA SER A 101 4.86 3.13 8.59
C SER A 101 5.45 1.74 8.35
N THR A 102 5.43 0.85 9.36
CA THR A 102 5.89 -0.53 9.20
C THR A 102 5.03 -1.28 8.19
N ALA A 103 3.71 -1.14 8.30
CA ALA A 103 2.76 -1.76 7.38
C ALA A 103 2.96 -1.28 5.93
N VAL A 104 3.12 0.02 5.71
CA VAL A 104 3.34 0.61 4.37
C VAL A 104 4.70 0.23 3.80
N THR A 105 5.74 0.14 4.64
CA THR A 105 7.09 -0.30 4.23
C THR A 105 7.06 -1.73 3.70
N LEU A 106 6.41 -2.63 4.45
CA LEU A 106 6.22 -4.02 4.06
C LEU A 106 5.34 -4.13 2.81
N ALA A 107 4.22 -3.40 2.76
CA ALA A 107 3.31 -3.45 1.62
C ALA A 107 3.95 -2.93 0.32
N THR A 108 4.80 -1.90 0.41
CA THR A 108 5.57 -1.40 -0.74
C THR A 108 6.48 -2.49 -1.28
N HIS A 109 7.18 -3.23 -0.40
CA HIS A 109 8.04 -4.33 -0.80
C HIS A 109 7.26 -5.49 -1.45
N VAL A 110 6.21 -5.98 -0.77
CA VAL A 110 5.44 -7.14 -1.23
C VAL A 110 4.56 -6.81 -2.43
N SER A 111 3.64 -5.85 -2.27
CA SER A 111 2.56 -5.61 -3.23
C SER A 111 3.02 -4.90 -4.49
N LEU A 112 4.02 -4.00 -4.40
CA LEU A 112 4.46 -3.22 -5.56
C LEU A 112 5.64 -3.85 -6.30
N VAL A 113 6.56 -4.51 -5.59
CA VAL A 113 7.81 -4.98 -6.20
C VAL A 113 7.85 -6.50 -6.32
N ALA A 114 7.77 -7.23 -5.20
CA ALA A 114 7.90 -8.69 -5.21
C ALA A 114 6.83 -9.35 -6.11
N MET A 115 5.56 -8.96 -5.94
CA MET A 115 4.47 -9.48 -6.77
C MET A 115 4.59 -9.08 -8.24
N SER A 116 5.16 -7.90 -8.55
CA SER A 116 5.39 -7.50 -9.94
C SER A 116 6.45 -8.38 -10.60
N ILE A 117 7.50 -8.77 -9.87
CA ILE A 117 8.51 -9.73 -10.34
C ILE A 117 7.89 -11.13 -10.49
N LEU A 118 7.06 -11.56 -9.54
CA LEU A 118 6.39 -12.86 -9.63
C LEU A 118 5.48 -12.97 -10.87
N GLU A 119 4.73 -11.92 -11.16
CA GLU A 119 3.74 -11.92 -12.26
C GLU A 119 4.36 -11.69 -13.64
N HIS A 120 5.38 -10.82 -13.73
CA HIS A 120 5.90 -10.33 -15.01
C HIS A 120 7.39 -10.64 -15.24
N GLY A 121 8.05 -11.26 -14.26
CA GLY A 121 9.46 -11.62 -14.36
C GLY A 121 9.70 -12.80 -15.29
N THR A 122 10.89 -12.84 -15.88
CA THR A 122 11.43 -14.07 -16.45
C THR A 122 11.82 -15.05 -15.34
N ASP A 123 11.95 -16.34 -15.65
CA ASP A 123 12.36 -17.35 -14.65
C ASP A 123 13.68 -16.96 -13.97
N ALA A 124 14.64 -16.44 -14.73
CA ALA A 124 15.92 -15.96 -14.21
C ALA A 124 15.76 -14.79 -13.21
N GLN A 125 14.88 -13.83 -13.50
CA GLN A 125 14.61 -12.71 -12.58
C GLN A 125 13.90 -13.20 -11.31
N LYS A 126 12.98 -14.16 -11.42
CA LYS A 126 12.27 -14.71 -10.26
C LYS A 126 13.23 -15.49 -9.35
N GLU A 127 14.04 -16.37 -9.92
CA GLU A 127 15.06 -17.15 -9.20
C GLU A 127 16.11 -16.25 -8.55
N GLU A 128 16.49 -15.16 -9.20
CA GLU A 128 17.44 -14.19 -8.63
C GLU A 128 16.82 -13.41 -7.47
N TRP A 129 15.69 -12.75 -7.67
CA TRP A 129 15.22 -11.71 -6.74
C TRP A 129 14.26 -12.22 -5.66
N LEU A 130 13.32 -13.11 -5.99
CA LEU A 130 12.24 -13.45 -5.06
C LEU A 130 12.73 -14.13 -3.77
N PRO A 131 13.67 -15.09 -3.80
CA PRO A 131 14.24 -15.68 -2.57
C PRO A 131 14.90 -14.64 -1.65
N GLN A 132 15.70 -13.74 -2.21
CA GLN A 132 16.39 -12.69 -1.47
C GLN A 132 15.40 -11.67 -0.86
N MET A 133 14.31 -11.40 -1.59
CA MET A 133 13.23 -10.54 -1.12
C MET A 133 12.42 -11.19 0.01
N ALA A 134 12.05 -12.46 -0.13
CA ALA A 134 11.35 -13.23 0.90
C ALA A 134 12.16 -13.30 2.20
N ALA A 135 13.49 -13.49 2.10
CA ALA A 135 14.42 -13.50 3.21
C ALA A 135 14.69 -12.11 3.82
N GLY A 136 14.25 -11.02 3.18
CA GLY A 136 14.50 -9.65 3.61
C GLY A 136 15.93 -9.16 3.41
N GLU A 137 16.73 -9.87 2.61
CA GLU A 137 18.09 -9.47 2.23
C GLU A 137 18.07 -8.32 1.24
N VAL A 138 17.07 -8.31 0.34
CA VAL A 138 16.80 -7.25 -0.61
C VAL A 138 15.41 -6.66 -0.35
N ILE A 139 15.37 -5.38 0.02
CA ILE A 139 14.10 -4.63 0.10
C ILE A 139 13.83 -3.94 -1.23
N GLY A 140 12.55 -3.91 -1.62
CA GLY A 140 12.09 -3.35 -2.89
C GLY A 140 11.56 -1.94 -2.70
N ALA A 141 11.85 -1.08 -3.67
CA ALA A 141 11.24 0.24 -3.83
C ALA A 141 10.62 0.40 -5.22
N PHE A 142 9.48 1.10 -5.30
CA PHE A 142 8.71 1.28 -6.54
C PHE A 142 8.83 2.74 -7.00
N ALA A 143 9.41 2.96 -8.18
CA ALA A 143 9.81 4.28 -8.66
C ALA A 143 9.09 4.65 -9.97
N LEU A 144 7.85 5.12 -9.81
CA LEU A 144 6.99 5.57 -10.91
C LEU A 144 6.88 7.10 -10.97
N THR A 145 6.51 7.72 -9.85
CA THR A 145 6.22 9.15 -9.73
C THR A 145 7.43 10.03 -10.01
N GLU A 146 7.18 11.14 -10.70
CA GLU A 146 8.16 12.17 -11.04
C GLU A 146 7.71 13.54 -10.51
N PRO A 147 8.60 14.54 -10.40
CA PRO A 147 8.24 15.87 -9.93
C PRO A 147 7.04 16.49 -10.67
N ASP A 148 6.96 16.26 -11.99
CA ASP A 148 5.91 16.80 -12.86
C ASP A 148 4.82 15.75 -13.20
N ALA A 149 4.94 14.51 -12.73
CA ALA A 149 4.03 13.41 -13.07
C ALA A 149 3.71 12.52 -11.84
N GLY A 150 2.65 12.90 -11.11
CA GLY A 150 2.08 12.14 -9.99
C GLY A 150 0.80 11.40 -10.38
N SER A 151 -0.32 12.13 -10.42
CA SER A 151 -1.61 11.58 -10.86
C SER A 151 -1.61 11.20 -12.34
N ASP A 152 -0.93 12.00 -13.17
CA ASP A 152 -0.70 11.74 -14.60
C ASP A 152 0.58 10.93 -14.83
N ALA A 153 0.71 9.79 -14.14
CA ALA A 153 1.90 8.95 -14.20
C ALA A 153 2.16 8.34 -15.59
N ALA A 154 1.17 8.33 -16.49
CA ALA A 154 1.34 7.89 -17.86
C ALA A 154 2.19 8.86 -18.70
N SER A 155 2.27 10.13 -18.27
CA SER A 155 3.06 11.19 -18.92
C SER A 155 4.47 11.33 -18.35
N LEU A 156 5.01 10.29 -17.72
CA LEU A 156 6.37 10.29 -17.17
C LEU A 156 7.43 10.62 -18.23
N GLN A 157 8.50 11.30 -17.81
CA GLN A 157 9.55 11.85 -18.66
C GLN A 157 10.90 11.15 -18.51
N THR A 158 11.13 10.35 -17.47
CA THR A 158 12.32 9.49 -17.35
C THR A 158 12.40 8.61 -18.59
N ARG A 159 13.55 8.54 -19.26
CA ARG A 159 13.71 7.86 -20.56
C ARG A 159 14.56 6.61 -20.41
N ALA A 160 14.23 5.59 -21.17
CA ALA A 160 15.07 4.42 -21.40
C ALA A 160 15.51 4.40 -22.87
N PHE A 161 16.81 4.31 -23.11
CA PHE A 161 17.34 4.20 -24.47
C PHE A 161 18.51 3.21 -24.52
N PRO A 162 18.69 2.48 -25.63
CA PRO A 162 19.81 1.57 -25.78
C PRO A 162 21.13 2.32 -25.59
N SER A 163 22.06 1.71 -24.86
CA SER A 163 23.45 2.15 -24.95
C SER A 163 23.88 1.93 -26.40
N SER A 164 24.08 3.01 -27.14
CA SER A 164 24.97 2.91 -28.30
C SER A 164 26.35 2.48 -27.78
N PRO A 165 27.20 1.81 -28.57
CA PRO A 165 28.62 1.83 -28.28
C PRO A 165 29.19 3.17 -28.75
N PRO A 166 29.60 4.09 -27.85
CA PRO A 166 30.61 5.07 -28.24
C PRO A 166 31.77 5.11 -27.25
N GLU A 167 32.75 5.96 -27.57
CA GLU A 167 34.08 6.20 -26.97
C GLU A 167 34.17 6.33 -25.42
N GLY A 168 33.10 6.07 -24.65
CA GLY A 168 32.98 6.19 -23.20
C GLY A 168 32.47 4.96 -22.43
N GLY A 169 32.66 3.73 -22.97
CA GLY A 169 32.70 2.52 -22.15
C GLY A 169 31.36 1.88 -21.74
N GLY A 170 30.30 1.98 -22.53
CA GLY A 170 29.10 1.14 -22.38
C GLY A 170 29.31 -0.25 -22.99
N GLN A 171 28.70 -1.30 -22.41
CA GLN A 171 28.70 -2.64 -22.99
C GLN A 171 27.50 -2.83 -23.94
N GLU A 172 27.70 -3.61 -25.00
CA GLU A 172 26.63 -3.97 -25.93
C GLU A 172 25.54 -4.76 -25.17
N GLY A 173 24.28 -4.31 -25.21
CA GLY A 173 23.18 -4.91 -24.45
C GLY A 173 22.81 -4.20 -23.14
N GLU A 174 23.38 -3.03 -22.84
CA GLU A 174 22.95 -2.15 -21.75
C GLU A 174 21.86 -1.16 -22.19
N VAL A 175 20.97 -0.81 -21.26
CA VAL A 175 19.99 0.27 -21.34
C VAL A 175 20.44 1.40 -20.43
N ILE A 176 20.31 2.63 -20.93
CA ILE A 176 20.58 3.85 -20.19
C ILE A 176 19.24 4.45 -19.75
N LEU A 177 19.10 4.71 -18.45
CA LEU A 177 17.98 5.39 -17.82
C LEU A 177 18.39 6.82 -17.47
N ASP A 178 17.63 7.81 -17.92
CA ASP A 178 17.87 9.22 -17.61
C ASP A 178 16.60 9.92 -17.13
N GLY A 179 16.64 10.50 -15.93
CA GLY A 179 15.50 11.19 -15.34
C GLY A 179 15.53 11.29 -13.83
N VAL A 180 14.39 11.68 -13.26
CA VAL A 180 14.24 11.90 -11.81
C VAL A 180 12.93 11.27 -11.34
N LYS A 181 13.03 10.39 -10.33
CA LYS A 181 11.87 9.86 -9.61
C LYS A 181 11.78 10.52 -8.25
N THR A 182 10.57 10.71 -7.74
CA THR A 182 10.34 11.33 -6.42
C THR A 182 9.26 10.60 -5.66
N TRP A 183 9.16 10.86 -4.36
CA TRP A 183 8.29 10.14 -3.43
C TRP A 183 8.52 8.62 -3.42
N VAL A 184 9.76 8.18 -3.66
CA VAL A 184 10.09 6.76 -3.71
C VAL A 184 10.18 6.21 -2.31
N ALA A 185 9.11 5.51 -1.89
CA ALA A 185 9.05 4.81 -0.62
C ALA A 185 10.10 3.69 -0.56
N ASN A 186 10.64 3.45 0.63
CA ASN A 186 11.74 2.52 0.93
C ASN A 186 13.10 2.94 0.34
N GLY A 187 13.24 4.15 -0.22
CA GLY A 187 14.42 4.52 -1.01
C GLY A 187 15.76 4.30 -0.29
N GLU A 188 15.86 4.73 0.97
CA GLU A 188 17.07 4.56 1.79
C GLU A 188 17.45 3.09 2.05
N ILE A 189 16.45 2.23 2.22
CA ILE A 189 16.62 0.83 2.64
C ILE A 189 16.55 -0.17 1.48
N ALA A 190 16.16 0.28 0.30
CA ALA A 190 16.02 -0.57 -0.87
C ALA A 190 17.38 -1.11 -1.33
N GLY A 191 17.39 -2.39 -1.70
CA GLY A 191 18.45 -3.02 -2.48
C GLY A 191 18.11 -3.10 -3.97
N LEU A 192 16.82 -3.01 -4.31
CA LEU A 192 16.32 -3.08 -5.67
C LEU A 192 15.21 -2.04 -5.91
N PHE A 193 15.30 -1.33 -7.02
CA PHE A 193 14.30 -0.36 -7.46
C PHE A 193 13.58 -0.87 -8.71
N LEU A 194 12.25 -0.91 -8.69
CA LEU A 194 11.45 -1.09 -9.90
C LEU A 194 11.19 0.30 -10.51
N VAL A 195 11.98 0.67 -11.51
CA VAL A 195 11.98 1.98 -12.16
C VAL A 195 11.18 1.95 -13.45
N PHE A 196 10.23 2.86 -13.61
CA PHE A 196 9.45 3.00 -14.85
C PHE A 196 10.01 4.12 -15.71
N ALA A 197 10.30 3.84 -16.97
CA ALA A 197 10.86 4.81 -17.91
C ALA A 197 10.20 4.71 -19.29
N GLN A 198 10.15 5.82 -20.01
CA GLN A 198 9.67 5.90 -21.39
C GLN A 198 10.69 5.27 -22.32
N GLY A 199 10.39 4.07 -22.80
CA GLY A 199 11.11 3.39 -23.87
C GLY A 199 10.50 3.66 -25.25
N PRO A 200 11.04 3.01 -26.30
CA PRO A 200 10.56 3.15 -27.68
C PRO A 200 9.10 2.72 -27.87
N ASP A 201 8.66 1.68 -27.15
CA ASP A 201 7.35 1.05 -27.33
C ASP A 201 6.32 1.46 -26.26
N GLY A 202 6.67 2.43 -25.40
CA GLY A 202 5.82 2.88 -24.29
C GLY A 202 6.59 2.92 -22.97
N ILE A 203 5.86 2.91 -21.87
CA ILE A 203 6.48 2.80 -20.54
C ILE A 203 7.01 1.38 -20.37
N GLU A 204 8.26 1.27 -19.92
CA GLU A 204 8.95 0.01 -19.65
C GLU A 204 9.45 0.02 -18.18
N PRO A 205 9.24 -1.07 -17.41
CA PRO A 205 9.80 -1.21 -16.07
C PRO A 205 11.19 -1.88 -16.11
N PHE A 206 12.09 -1.42 -15.25
CA PHE A 206 13.43 -1.96 -15.09
C PHE A 206 13.72 -2.27 -13.62
N LEU A 207 14.28 -3.45 -13.37
CA LEU A 207 14.84 -3.85 -12.08
C LEU A 207 16.24 -3.23 -11.95
N VAL A 208 16.38 -2.18 -11.14
CA VAL A 208 17.64 -1.42 -10.99
C VAL A 208 18.24 -1.70 -9.61
N PRO A 209 19.37 -2.42 -9.53
CA PRO A 209 20.08 -2.62 -8.27
C PRO A 209 20.56 -1.30 -7.66
N LYS A 210 20.65 -1.22 -6.33
CA LYS A 210 21.04 0.00 -5.61
C LYS A 210 22.39 0.59 -6.04
N ASP A 211 23.32 -0.26 -6.46
CA ASP A 211 24.68 0.09 -6.86
C ASP A 211 24.84 0.26 -8.37
N ALA A 212 23.73 0.29 -9.13
CA ALA A 212 23.75 0.54 -10.57
C ALA A 212 24.50 1.86 -10.89
N PRO A 213 25.50 1.85 -11.79
CA PRO A 213 26.23 3.06 -12.16
C PRO A 213 25.29 4.13 -12.70
N GLY A 214 25.38 5.35 -12.17
CA GLY A 214 24.54 6.49 -12.56
C GLY A 214 23.22 6.60 -11.77
N LEU A 215 22.94 5.68 -10.85
CA LEU A 215 21.88 5.84 -9.85
C LEU A 215 22.42 6.61 -8.64
N THR A 216 21.75 7.69 -8.25
CA THR A 216 22.03 8.42 -7.00
C THR A 216 20.75 8.59 -6.19
N LEU A 217 20.80 8.17 -4.93
CA LEU A 217 19.73 8.41 -3.97
C LEU A 217 19.86 9.82 -3.37
N GLY A 218 18.81 10.63 -3.51
CA GLY A 218 18.70 11.94 -2.91
C GLY A 218 18.39 11.89 -1.41
N TYR A 219 18.35 13.07 -0.80
CA TYR A 219 17.95 13.21 0.60
C TYR A 219 16.54 12.70 0.83
N ARG A 220 16.30 12.33 2.08
CA ARG A 220 14.98 11.92 2.52
C ARG A 220 14.04 13.12 2.63
N GLU A 221 12.83 12.97 2.12
CA GLU A 221 11.77 13.96 2.20
C GLU A 221 11.16 13.98 3.62
N PRO A 222 11.11 15.14 4.30
CA PRO A 222 10.41 15.25 5.58
C PRO A 222 8.88 15.21 5.35
N THR A 223 8.18 14.39 6.12
CA THR A 223 6.73 14.18 5.97
C THR A 223 5.96 14.47 7.27
N LEU A 224 4.69 14.86 7.14
CA LEU A 224 3.80 15.07 8.28
C LEU A 224 3.57 13.78 9.08
N GLY A 225 3.24 12.70 8.37
CA GLY A 225 3.03 11.36 8.91
C GLY A 225 3.80 10.35 8.07
N LEU A 226 3.71 9.08 8.44
CA LEU A 226 4.55 8.02 7.88
C LEU A 226 6.05 8.34 8.03
N ARG A 227 6.43 8.96 9.16
CA ARG A 227 7.80 9.43 9.41
C ARG A 227 8.81 8.30 9.61
N SER A 228 8.39 7.04 9.57
CA SER A 228 9.33 5.91 9.54
C SER A 228 9.38 5.24 8.17
N VAL A 229 8.64 5.75 7.17
CA VAL A 229 8.82 5.39 5.77
C VAL A 229 9.85 6.35 5.17
N THR A 230 10.86 5.80 4.51
CA THR A 230 11.86 6.60 3.82
C THR A 230 11.34 6.94 2.42
N PHE A 231 11.03 8.22 2.20
CA PHE A 231 10.69 8.75 0.89
C PHE A 231 11.89 9.50 0.36
N ASN A 232 12.37 9.14 -0.83
CA ASN A 232 13.54 9.76 -1.42
C ASN A 232 13.27 10.16 -2.87
N THR A 233 14.05 11.11 -3.34
CA THR A 233 14.23 11.37 -4.77
C THR A 233 15.32 10.43 -5.31
N LEU A 234 15.12 9.83 -6.48
CA LEU A 234 16.14 9.08 -7.22
C LEU A 234 16.56 9.87 -8.44
N TYR A 235 17.85 10.09 -8.59
CA TYR A 235 18.46 10.67 -9.78
C TYR A 235 19.07 9.55 -10.61
N LEU A 236 18.64 9.46 -11.86
CA LEU A 236 19.14 8.52 -12.86
C LEU A 236 19.90 9.36 -13.88
N GLU A 237 21.21 9.48 -13.72
CA GLU A 237 22.07 10.30 -14.59
C GLU A 237 22.89 9.38 -15.49
N GLY A 238 22.34 9.05 -16.65
CA GLY A 238 22.91 8.01 -17.52
C GLY A 238 23.03 6.67 -16.80
N CYS A 239 22.04 6.30 -15.98
CA CYS A 239 22.05 5.09 -15.17
C CYS A 239 22.04 3.83 -16.05
N ARG A 240 23.00 2.93 -15.87
CA ARG A 240 23.19 1.76 -16.76
C ARG A 240 22.70 0.48 -16.11
N VAL A 241 21.87 -0.27 -16.84
CA VAL A 241 21.42 -1.62 -16.47
C VAL A 241 21.41 -2.54 -17.68
N PRO A 242 21.60 -3.87 -17.51
CA PRO A 242 21.40 -4.81 -18.61
C PRO A 242 19.99 -4.75 -19.19
N GLN A 243 19.83 -4.98 -20.49
CA GLN A 243 18.51 -5.12 -21.13
C GLN A 243 17.67 -6.23 -20.47
N ALA A 244 18.32 -7.27 -19.94
CA ALA A 244 17.70 -8.37 -19.20
C ALA A 244 17.05 -7.92 -17.87
N ASN A 245 17.32 -6.70 -17.39
CA ASN A 245 16.67 -6.15 -16.21
C ASN A 245 15.28 -5.56 -16.52
N ARG A 246 14.87 -5.49 -17.79
CA ARG A 246 13.49 -5.12 -18.13
C ARG A 246 12.52 -6.18 -17.60
N LEU A 247 11.49 -5.72 -16.90
CA LEU A 247 10.42 -6.57 -16.38
C LEU A 247 9.25 -6.59 -17.38
N GLY A 248 8.84 -7.77 -17.84
CA GLY A 248 7.81 -7.91 -18.87
C GLY A 248 8.28 -7.53 -20.29
N GLU A 249 7.33 -7.54 -21.22
CA GLU A 249 7.58 -7.24 -22.63
C GLU A 249 7.64 -5.71 -22.90
N PRO A 250 8.28 -5.27 -24.01
CA PRO A 250 8.28 -3.86 -24.38
C PRO A 250 6.87 -3.26 -24.41
N GLY A 251 6.69 -2.07 -23.82
CA GLY A 251 5.41 -1.34 -23.79
C GLY A 251 4.41 -1.82 -22.72
N GLU A 252 4.67 -2.91 -21.99
CA GLU A 252 3.74 -3.43 -20.98
C GLU A 252 3.81 -2.70 -19.62
N GLY A 253 4.71 -1.72 -19.46
CA GLY A 253 5.01 -1.14 -18.16
C GLY A 253 3.82 -0.44 -17.49
N TRP A 254 2.88 0.11 -18.26
CA TRP A 254 1.66 0.69 -17.68
C TRP A 254 0.73 -0.37 -17.09
N THR A 255 0.64 -1.55 -17.71
CA THR A 255 -0.12 -2.70 -17.19
C THR A 255 0.48 -3.20 -15.89
N VAL A 256 1.82 -3.36 -15.85
CA VAL A 256 2.55 -3.73 -14.63
C VAL A 256 2.29 -2.71 -13.51
N ALA A 257 2.38 -1.42 -13.82
CA ALA A 257 2.14 -0.35 -12.85
C ALA A 257 0.70 -0.31 -12.33
N GLN A 258 -0.30 -0.54 -13.18
CA GLN A 258 -1.70 -0.61 -12.76
C GLN A 258 -1.94 -1.79 -11.83
N ARG A 259 -1.48 -2.98 -12.21
CA ARG A 259 -1.69 -4.21 -11.46
C ARG A 259 -1.02 -4.16 -10.08
N ALA A 260 0.21 -3.63 -10.01
CA ALA A 260 0.90 -3.33 -8.75
C ALA A 260 0.11 -2.36 -7.86
N ARG A 261 -0.44 -1.27 -8.44
CA ARG A 261 -1.23 -0.28 -7.70
C ARG A 261 -2.55 -0.85 -7.19
N ASP A 262 -3.21 -1.74 -7.93
CA ASP A 262 -4.44 -2.39 -7.47
C ASP A 262 -4.19 -3.22 -6.19
N ARG A 263 -3.11 -4.00 -6.15
CA ARG A 263 -2.71 -4.71 -4.92
C ARG A 263 -2.41 -3.76 -3.77
N MET A 264 -1.63 -2.71 -4.06
CA MET A 264 -1.26 -1.71 -3.07
C MET A 264 -2.48 -0.95 -2.53
N ALA A 265 -3.51 -0.73 -3.35
CA ALA A 265 -4.75 -0.09 -2.96
C ALA A 265 -5.49 -0.91 -1.88
N ILE A 266 -5.54 -2.23 -2.02
CA ILE A 266 -6.11 -3.15 -1.01
C ILE A 266 -5.25 -3.11 0.27
N ALA A 267 -3.92 -3.19 0.15
CA ALA A 267 -3.02 -3.14 1.31
C ALA A 267 -3.12 -1.80 2.07
N LEU A 268 -3.13 -0.67 1.37
CA LEU A 268 -3.35 0.64 1.99
C LEU A 268 -4.74 0.76 2.61
N ALA A 269 -5.76 0.15 2.01
CA ALA A 269 -7.08 0.12 2.60
C ALA A 269 -7.12 -0.69 3.91
N ALA A 270 -6.43 -1.83 3.96
CA ALA A 270 -6.23 -2.62 5.18
C ALA A 270 -5.43 -1.84 6.24
N ALA A 271 -4.42 -1.07 5.84
CA ALA A 271 -3.69 -0.19 6.75
C ALA A 271 -4.62 0.89 7.34
N GLY A 272 -5.48 1.48 6.51
CA GLY A 272 -6.53 2.41 6.93
C GLY A 272 -7.54 1.81 7.91
N LEU A 273 -7.91 0.54 7.73
CA LEU A 273 -8.74 -0.21 8.67
C LEU A 273 -8.03 -0.36 10.03
N GLY A 274 -6.79 -0.84 10.02
CA GLY A 274 -5.99 -1.05 11.23
C GLY A 274 -5.80 0.21 12.06
N VAL A 275 -5.39 1.32 11.42
CA VAL A 275 -5.19 2.59 12.14
C VAL A 275 -6.51 3.16 12.70
N SER A 276 -7.64 2.93 12.00
CA SER A 276 -8.95 3.36 12.46
C SER A 276 -9.42 2.60 13.70
N GLU A 277 -9.27 1.27 13.70
CA GLU A 277 -9.57 0.42 14.86
C GLU A 277 -8.73 0.82 16.07
N ALA A 278 -7.43 0.97 15.87
CA ALA A 278 -6.52 1.35 16.93
C ALA A 278 -6.85 2.74 17.49
N ALA A 279 -7.24 3.69 16.64
CA ALA A 279 -7.67 5.02 17.08
C ALA A 279 -8.95 4.94 17.94
N VAL A 280 -9.94 4.15 17.54
CA VAL A 280 -11.16 3.94 18.34
C VAL A 280 -10.80 3.34 19.69
N ASN A 281 -9.95 2.31 19.73
CA ASN A 281 -9.55 1.64 20.97
C ASN A 281 -8.82 2.59 21.93
N VAL A 282 -7.83 3.35 21.44
CA VAL A 282 -7.07 4.31 22.25
C VAL A 282 -8.00 5.38 22.84
N ALA A 283 -8.88 5.97 22.02
CA ALA A 283 -9.79 7.00 22.50
C ALA A 283 -10.87 6.47 23.44
N ALA A 284 -11.37 5.25 23.20
CA ALA A 284 -12.33 4.60 24.08
C ALA A 284 -11.73 4.30 25.46
N GLN A 285 -10.50 3.76 25.51
CA GLN A 285 -9.79 3.54 26.78
C GLN A 285 -9.54 4.87 27.51
N TYR A 286 -9.03 5.89 26.81
CA TYR A 286 -8.87 7.21 27.40
C TYR A 286 -10.20 7.76 27.96
N ALA A 287 -11.31 7.55 27.26
CA ALA A 287 -12.61 8.05 27.66
C ALA A 287 -13.17 7.37 28.93
N THR A 288 -12.81 6.11 29.21
CA THR A 288 -13.20 5.42 30.43
C THR A 288 -12.37 5.83 31.64
N GLU A 289 -11.12 6.25 31.42
CA GLU A 289 -10.19 6.69 32.48
C GLU A 289 -10.34 8.19 32.81
N ARG A 290 -10.58 9.04 31.80
CA ARG A 290 -10.64 10.49 31.98
C ARG A 290 -11.95 10.93 32.64
N VAL A 291 -11.85 11.60 33.80
CA VAL A 291 -13.00 12.14 34.53
C VAL A 291 -13.21 13.64 34.25
N GLN A 292 -14.43 14.03 33.88
CA GLN A 292 -14.89 15.42 33.83
C GLN A 292 -16.34 15.54 34.30
N PHE A 293 -16.66 16.64 34.98
CA PHE A 293 -17.97 16.85 35.59
C PHE A 293 -18.40 15.65 36.46
N GLY A 294 -17.46 15.14 37.27
CA GLY A 294 -17.70 14.10 38.28
C GLY A 294 -17.80 12.66 37.79
N VAL A 295 -17.70 12.38 36.48
CA VAL A 295 -17.80 11.02 35.91
C VAL A 295 -16.79 10.82 34.77
N PRO A 296 -16.44 9.56 34.42
CA PRO A 296 -15.75 9.25 33.19
C PRO A 296 -16.42 9.89 31.97
N ILE A 297 -15.64 10.45 31.04
CA ILE A 297 -16.20 11.10 29.85
C ILE A 297 -16.95 10.13 28.93
N ALA A 298 -16.64 8.83 29.01
CA ALA A 298 -17.40 7.76 28.34
C ALA A 298 -18.89 7.70 28.76
N GLN A 299 -19.28 8.28 29.90
CA GLN A 299 -20.68 8.39 30.30
C GLN A 299 -21.43 9.56 29.63
N LYS A 300 -20.73 10.43 28.89
CA LYS A 300 -21.34 11.56 28.20
C LYS A 300 -21.84 11.11 26.83
N GLN A 301 -23.13 11.32 26.55
CA GLN A 301 -23.77 10.90 25.29
C GLN A 301 -23.04 11.41 24.04
N ALA A 302 -22.49 12.62 24.07
CA ALA A 302 -21.73 13.16 22.94
C ALA A 302 -20.50 12.30 22.60
N ILE A 303 -19.78 11.80 23.62
CA ILE A 303 -18.62 10.92 23.45
C ILE A 303 -19.06 9.54 22.96
N GLN A 304 -20.15 8.99 23.52
CA GLN A 304 -20.72 7.71 23.09
C GLN A 304 -21.10 7.74 21.60
N ASN A 305 -21.74 8.81 21.15
CA ASN A 305 -22.11 8.97 19.74
C ASN A 305 -20.89 9.00 18.82
N TYR A 306 -19.82 9.71 19.20
CA TYR A 306 -18.60 9.76 18.41
C TYR A 306 -17.92 8.39 18.27
N VAL A 307 -17.85 7.63 19.35
CA VAL A 307 -17.28 6.27 19.34
C VAL A 307 -18.16 5.31 18.54
N ALA A 308 -19.48 5.37 18.73
CA ALA A 308 -20.43 4.50 18.01
C ALA A 308 -20.44 4.76 16.48
N GLU A 309 -20.42 6.03 16.07
CA GLU A 309 -20.36 6.41 14.65
C GLU A 309 -19.04 5.96 14.00
N ALA A 310 -17.92 6.13 14.71
CA ALA A 310 -16.62 5.66 14.25
C ALA A 310 -16.58 4.13 14.11
N PHE A 311 -17.11 3.40 15.10
CA PHE A 311 -17.20 1.95 15.05
C PHE A 311 -18.02 1.45 13.85
N ALA A 312 -19.17 2.06 13.57
CA ALA A 312 -19.99 1.69 12.41
C ALA A 312 -19.24 1.92 11.07
N GLN A 313 -18.47 3.00 10.96
CA GLN A 313 -17.64 3.26 9.78
C GLN A 313 -16.51 2.23 9.63
N VAL A 314 -15.87 1.84 10.74
CA VAL A 314 -14.81 0.82 10.78
C VAL A 314 -15.34 -0.55 10.37
N GLU A 315 -16.51 -0.97 10.87
CA GLU A 315 -17.08 -2.26 10.49
C GLU A 315 -17.51 -2.29 9.01
N ALA A 316 -18.08 -1.20 8.49
CA ALA A 316 -18.36 -1.10 7.04
C ALA A 316 -17.07 -1.20 6.20
N LEU A 317 -15.99 -0.54 6.66
CA LEU A 317 -14.68 -0.63 6.01
C LEU A 317 -14.11 -2.05 6.06
N ARG A 318 -14.25 -2.75 7.19
CA ARG A 318 -13.79 -4.15 7.34
C ARG A 318 -14.36 -5.03 6.25
N TYR A 319 -15.68 -5.00 6.05
CA TYR A 319 -16.33 -5.82 5.04
C TYR A 319 -15.83 -5.50 3.64
N LEU A 320 -15.64 -4.23 3.30
CA LEU A 320 -15.12 -3.84 1.99
C LEU A 320 -13.66 -4.27 1.78
N VAL A 321 -12.80 -4.14 2.81
CA VAL A 321 -11.40 -4.59 2.74
C VAL A 321 -11.34 -6.10 2.56
N TYR A 322 -12.09 -6.86 3.35
CA TYR A 322 -12.03 -8.32 3.30
C TYR A 322 -12.62 -8.85 1.99
N HIS A 323 -13.69 -8.23 1.49
CA HIS A 323 -14.27 -8.57 0.20
C HIS A 323 -13.31 -8.28 -0.96
N ALA A 324 -12.68 -7.10 -0.98
CA ALA A 324 -11.73 -6.74 -2.03
C ALA A 324 -10.48 -7.64 -2.00
N ALA A 325 -10.01 -8.01 -0.80
CA ALA A 325 -8.93 -8.97 -0.62
C ALA A 325 -9.32 -10.37 -1.14
N TRP A 326 -10.49 -10.88 -0.75
CA TRP A 326 -11.00 -12.15 -1.26
C TRP A 326 -11.14 -12.16 -2.79
N LEU A 327 -11.62 -11.07 -3.40
CA LEU A 327 -11.70 -10.91 -4.85
C LEU A 327 -10.32 -10.93 -5.52
N ALA A 328 -9.27 -10.45 -4.85
CA ALA A 328 -7.92 -10.46 -5.41
C ALA A 328 -7.35 -11.88 -5.57
N ASP A 329 -7.83 -12.84 -4.79
CA ASP A 329 -7.53 -14.27 -4.94
C ASP A 329 -8.37 -14.96 -6.04
N GLN A 330 -9.40 -14.30 -6.58
CA GLN A 330 -10.27 -14.88 -7.60
C GLN A 330 -9.80 -14.52 -9.03
N ASP A 331 -10.13 -15.36 -10.00
CA ASP A 331 -9.84 -15.15 -11.44
C ASP A 331 -10.61 -13.97 -12.09
N GLY A 332 -11.41 -13.23 -11.31
CA GLY A 332 -12.16 -12.05 -11.74
C GLY A 332 -11.41 -10.77 -11.37
N GLY A 333 -11.06 -9.94 -12.36
CA GLY A 333 -10.31 -8.69 -12.11
C GLY A 333 -10.92 -7.83 -10.99
N PHE A 334 -10.06 -7.33 -10.10
CA PHE A 334 -10.44 -6.63 -8.86
C PHE A 334 -10.12 -5.12 -8.86
N SER A 335 -9.74 -4.54 -10.01
CA SER A 335 -9.29 -3.14 -10.10
C SER A 335 -10.36 -2.12 -9.69
N LEU A 336 -11.64 -2.40 -9.99
CA LEU A 336 -12.75 -1.57 -9.55
C LEU A 336 -12.89 -1.60 -8.02
N ASP A 337 -12.92 -2.80 -7.44
CA ASP A 337 -13.02 -3.00 -5.99
C ASP A 337 -11.83 -2.39 -5.24
N ALA A 338 -10.62 -2.55 -5.77
CA ALA A 338 -9.40 -1.90 -5.28
C ALA A 338 -9.56 -0.38 -5.22
N SER A 339 -10.11 0.23 -6.27
CA SER A 339 -10.35 1.67 -6.31
C SER A 339 -11.44 2.13 -5.34
N VAL A 340 -12.54 1.39 -5.25
CA VAL A 340 -13.64 1.66 -4.31
C VAL A 340 -13.12 1.60 -2.87
N VAL A 341 -12.45 0.50 -2.50
CA VAL A 341 -12.03 0.27 -1.12
C VAL A 341 -10.96 1.25 -0.68
N LYS A 342 -10.02 1.59 -1.57
CA LYS A 342 -8.99 2.58 -1.27
C LYS A 342 -9.60 3.96 -1.01
N ALA A 343 -10.46 4.44 -1.90
CA ALA A 343 -11.12 5.74 -1.73
C ALA A 343 -11.97 5.79 -0.45
N PHE A 344 -12.70 4.71 -0.17
CA PHE A 344 -13.53 4.61 1.03
C PHE A 344 -12.68 4.56 2.31
N SER A 345 -11.61 3.77 2.32
CA SER A 345 -10.70 3.63 3.47
C SER A 345 -10.03 4.95 3.83
N ALA A 346 -9.50 5.69 2.84
CA ALA A 346 -8.88 6.99 3.08
C ALA A 346 -9.84 7.99 3.76
N ARG A 347 -11.12 8.00 3.35
CA ARG A 347 -12.15 8.85 3.95
C ARG A 347 -12.49 8.42 5.37
N VAL A 348 -12.67 7.12 5.61
CA VAL A 348 -12.97 6.56 6.94
C VAL A 348 -11.82 6.81 7.90
N ALA A 349 -10.58 6.47 7.53
CA ALA A 349 -9.41 6.64 8.38
C ALA A 349 -9.20 8.10 8.80
N ARG A 350 -9.35 9.05 7.86
CA ARG A 350 -9.29 10.48 8.18
C ARG A 350 -10.42 10.90 9.12
N SER A 351 -11.65 10.50 8.85
CA SER A 351 -12.84 10.84 9.65
C SER A 351 -12.71 10.31 11.08
N VAL A 352 -12.39 9.03 11.21
CA VAL A 352 -12.28 8.31 12.49
C VAL A 352 -11.14 8.89 13.32
N THR A 353 -9.91 8.95 12.80
CA THR A 353 -8.76 9.46 13.57
C THR A 353 -8.97 10.91 14.01
N ASN A 354 -9.49 11.77 13.14
CA ASN A 354 -9.82 13.16 13.49
C ASN A 354 -10.86 13.22 14.63
N ARG A 355 -11.88 12.36 14.58
CA ARG A 355 -12.89 12.30 15.63
C ARG A 355 -12.32 11.78 16.95
N MET A 356 -11.40 10.82 16.89
CA MET A 356 -10.77 10.24 18.09
C MET A 356 -9.80 11.23 18.76
N VAL A 357 -9.11 12.08 18.00
CA VAL A 357 -8.41 13.27 18.54
C VAL A 357 -9.40 14.14 19.34
N GLN A 358 -10.59 14.41 18.79
CA GLN A 358 -11.60 15.24 19.46
C GLN A 358 -12.14 14.61 20.75
N VAL A 359 -12.28 13.28 20.81
CA VAL A 359 -12.66 12.54 22.03
C VAL A 359 -11.62 12.70 23.13
N MET A 360 -10.33 12.66 22.76
CA MET A 360 -9.23 12.83 23.71
C MET A 360 -8.95 14.30 24.08
N GLY A 361 -9.44 15.24 23.27
CA GLY A 361 -9.23 16.68 23.45
C GLY A 361 -7.75 17.04 23.29
N GLY A 362 -7.23 17.91 24.16
CA GLY A 362 -5.83 18.35 24.09
C GLY A 362 -4.81 17.20 24.15
N TYR A 363 -5.10 16.12 24.87
CA TYR A 363 -4.22 14.95 24.95
C TYR A 363 -4.17 14.16 23.63
N GLY A 364 -5.22 14.21 22.81
CA GLY A 364 -5.20 13.62 21.47
C GLY A 364 -4.33 14.39 20.48
N TYR A 365 -3.95 15.63 20.83
CA TYR A 365 -3.11 16.51 20.02
C TYR A 365 -1.65 16.55 20.52
N MET A 366 -1.38 16.00 21.70
CA MET A 366 -0.02 15.88 22.24
C MET A 366 0.69 14.67 21.62
N GLU A 367 1.99 14.81 21.33
CA GLU A 367 2.80 13.71 20.80
C GLU A 367 3.10 12.62 21.84
N ASP A 368 2.91 12.91 23.14
CA ASP A 368 3.03 11.92 24.23
C ASP A 368 1.99 10.78 24.12
N TYR A 369 0.94 10.95 23.29
CA TYR A 369 -0.08 9.95 23.06
C TYR A 369 -0.06 9.46 21.61
N PRO A 370 -0.27 8.15 21.36
CA PRO A 370 -0.19 7.58 20.02
C PRO A 370 -1.22 8.14 19.04
N MET A 371 -2.25 8.84 19.53
CA MET A 371 -3.31 9.42 18.70
C MET A 371 -2.79 10.45 17.70
N ALA A 372 -1.84 11.29 18.10
CA ALA A 372 -1.27 12.31 17.21
C ALA A 372 -0.58 11.67 16.00
N ARG A 373 0.23 10.61 16.23
CA ARG A 373 0.83 9.82 15.14
C ARG A 373 -0.24 9.20 14.25
N LYS A 374 -1.22 8.48 14.82
CA LYS A 374 -2.29 7.82 14.04
C LYS A 374 -3.05 8.79 13.14
N TYR A 375 -3.33 10.00 13.63
CA TYR A 375 -3.96 11.06 12.83
C TYR A 375 -3.07 11.53 11.66
N ARG A 376 -1.79 11.83 11.94
CA ARG A 376 -0.82 12.27 10.93
C ARG A 376 -0.61 11.19 9.86
N ASP A 377 -0.48 9.94 10.27
CA ASP A 377 -0.32 8.79 9.39
C ASP A 377 -1.56 8.61 8.49
N ALA A 378 -2.75 8.52 9.09
CA ALA A 378 -4.00 8.32 8.34
C ALA A 378 -4.25 9.41 7.28
N ARG A 379 -3.73 10.63 7.47
CA ARG A 379 -3.82 11.70 6.48
C ARG A 379 -3.15 11.32 5.15
N ALA A 380 -2.09 10.51 5.16
CA ALA A 380 -1.37 10.11 3.95
C ALA A 380 -2.23 9.26 3.00
N LEU A 381 -3.18 8.47 3.51
CA LEU A 381 -4.00 7.53 2.72
C LEU A 381 -4.86 8.19 1.63
N GLY A 382 -5.17 9.48 1.78
CA GLY A 382 -5.85 10.25 0.74
C GLY A 382 -4.96 10.69 -0.42
N ILE A 383 -3.65 10.45 -0.34
CA ILE A 383 -2.64 10.93 -1.29
C ILE A 383 -1.85 9.77 -1.89
N ILE A 384 -1.30 8.89 -1.05
CA ILE A 384 -0.43 7.80 -1.51
C ILE A 384 -1.24 6.66 -2.15
N GLY A 385 -0.62 5.93 -3.09
CA GLY A 385 -1.31 4.91 -3.89
C GLY A 385 -2.29 5.48 -4.91
N GLY A 386 -2.10 6.75 -5.31
CA GLY A 386 -3.04 7.58 -6.08
C GLY A 386 -3.87 8.46 -5.15
N PRO A 387 -4.31 9.67 -5.51
CA PRO A 387 -5.19 10.47 -4.66
C PRO A 387 -6.63 9.91 -4.67
N THR A 388 -7.42 10.18 -3.63
CA THR A 388 -8.82 9.71 -3.54
C THR A 388 -9.65 10.10 -4.76
N GLU A 389 -9.44 11.30 -5.29
CA GLU A 389 -10.13 11.84 -6.45
C GLU A 389 -9.86 11.01 -7.71
N LEU A 390 -8.65 10.48 -7.88
CA LEU A 390 -8.29 9.66 -9.04
C LEU A 390 -9.01 8.31 -9.02
N HIS A 391 -9.16 7.68 -7.86
CA HIS A 391 -9.95 6.45 -7.75
C HIS A 391 -11.43 6.71 -8.06
N TYR A 392 -11.99 7.86 -7.68
CA TYR A 392 -13.36 8.20 -8.09
C TYR A 392 -13.49 8.39 -9.60
N VAL A 393 -12.47 8.97 -10.25
CA VAL A 393 -12.42 9.04 -11.72
C VAL A 393 -12.43 7.63 -12.33
N TRP A 394 -11.58 6.71 -11.85
CA TRP A 394 -11.54 5.33 -12.36
C TRP A 394 -12.84 4.55 -12.13
N VAL A 395 -13.45 4.71 -10.96
CA VAL A 395 -14.76 4.12 -10.65
C VAL A 395 -15.82 4.68 -11.61
N ALA A 396 -15.85 5.99 -11.82
CA ALA A 396 -16.79 6.63 -12.73
C ALA A 396 -16.57 6.16 -14.18
N GLN A 397 -15.32 6.13 -14.65
CA GLN A 397 -14.95 5.62 -15.97
C GLN A 397 -15.47 4.21 -16.18
N ARG A 398 -15.29 3.31 -15.21
CA ARG A 398 -15.77 1.94 -15.33
C ARG A 398 -17.30 1.87 -15.41
N ILE A 399 -18.00 2.58 -14.53
CA ILE A 399 -19.47 2.60 -14.51
C ILE A 399 -20.05 3.14 -15.83
N PHE A 400 -19.45 4.18 -16.39
CA PHE A 400 -19.93 4.77 -17.65
C PHE A 400 -19.53 3.97 -18.88
N ALA A 401 -18.37 3.30 -18.87
CA ALA A 401 -17.97 2.38 -19.93
C ALA A 401 -18.94 1.20 -20.06
N ASP A 402 -19.46 0.67 -18.95
CA ASP A 402 -20.50 -0.37 -18.95
C ASP A 402 -21.85 0.13 -19.56
N LEU A 403 -21.98 1.44 -19.80
CA LEU A 403 -23.10 2.09 -20.47
C LEU A 403 -22.72 2.65 -21.85
N ASP A 404 -21.63 2.15 -22.45
CA ASP A 404 -21.09 2.56 -23.75
C ASP A 404 -20.72 4.06 -23.83
N LEU A 405 -20.44 4.70 -22.69
CA LEU A 405 -19.94 6.08 -22.62
C LEU A 405 -18.50 6.10 -22.10
N GLU A 406 -17.56 6.32 -23.02
CA GLU A 406 -16.14 6.49 -22.67
C GLU A 406 -15.89 7.87 -22.07
N ILE A 407 -15.35 7.90 -20.85
CA ILE A 407 -14.94 9.14 -20.18
C ILE A 407 -13.44 9.33 -20.38
N VAL A 408 -13.08 10.24 -21.28
CA VAL A 408 -11.71 10.71 -21.50
C VAL A 408 -11.50 11.96 -20.63
N PRO A 409 -10.64 11.92 -19.59
CA PRO A 409 -10.36 13.05 -18.71
C PRO A 409 -9.70 14.24 -19.41
#